data_AF-A0AAU2EY04-F1
#
_entry.id   AF-A0AAU2EY04-F1
#
_cell.length_a   1.000
_cell.length_b   1.000
_cell.length_c   1.000
_cell.angle_alpha   90.00
_cell.angle_beta   90.00
_cell.angle_gamma   90.00
#
_symmetry.space_group_name_H-M   'P 1'
#
loop_
_entity.id
_entity.type
_entity.pdbx_description
1 polymer ?
#
loop_
_entity_poly.entity_id
_entity_poly.type
_entity_poly.pdbx_seq_one_letter_code
_entity_poly.pdbx_strand_id
1 'polypeptide(L)'
;MSDLRLDDTIFADLKKTFSSISDRMEATRRSLRSADASCVGESGLVEDVQDFADDWGYGIKQLGKHTQGAVKMINKIAETFDDLDLQLAESLKAAKASKKGK
;
A
#
# COMPACT_ATOMS: atom_id res chain seq x y z
N MET A 1 11.15 8.27 27.09
CA MET A 1 10.80 9.34 26.13
C MET A 1 10.65 8.61 24.80
N SER A 2 9.45 8.10 24.59
CA SER A 2 9.18 7.02 23.65
C SER A 2 7.67 6.95 23.60
N ASP A 3 7.07 7.58 22.60
CA ASP A 3 5.63 7.38 22.39
C ASP A 3 5.16 7.58 20.95
N LEU A 4 5.97 8.21 20.09
CA LEU A 4 5.66 8.32 18.67
C LEU A 4 6.88 7.94 17.83
N ARG A 5 7.29 6.68 17.94
CA ARG A 5 8.02 6.06 16.82
C ARG A 5 6.98 5.36 15.97
N LEU A 6 6.43 6.10 15.00
CA LEU A 6 5.98 5.42 13.81
C LEU A 6 7.20 4.74 13.23
N ASP A 7 7.24 3.43 13.40
CA ASP A 7 8.35 2.65 12.92
C ASP A 7 8.27 2.69 11.40
N ASP A 8 9.14 3.46 10.75
CA ASP A 8 9.26 3.53 9.29
C ASP A 8 9.29 2.12 8.67
N THR A 9 9.76 1.13 9.43
CA THR A 9 9.75 -0.28 9.05
C THR A 9 8.34 -0.85 8.89
N ILE A 10 7.36 -0.51 9.74
CA ILE A 10 5.98 -0.99 9.62
C ILE A 10 5.34 -0.47 8.33
N PHE A 11 5.55 0.81 8.00
CA PHE A 11 5.03 1.37 6.75
C PHE A 11 5.76 0.85 5.52
N ALA A 12 7.07 0.67 5.60
CA ALA A 12 7.86 0.04 4.56
C ALA A 12 7.37 -1.40 4.31
N ASP A 13 7.12 -2.17 5.37
CA ASP A 13 6.62 -3.55 5.29
C ASP A 13 5.20 -3.62 4.75
N LEU A 14 4.31 -2.71 5.16
CA LEU A 14 2.96 -2.64 4.62
C LEU A 14 2.99 -2.32 3.12
N LYS A 15 3.80 -1.34 2.71
CA LYS A 15 3.99 -0.97 1.30
C LYS A 15 4.59 -2.13 0.48
N LYS A 16 5.56 -2.84 1.03
CA LYS A 16 6.18 -4.02 0.42
C LYS A 16 5.18 -5.16 0.26
N THR A 17 4.41 -5.45 1.30
CA THR A 17 3.37 -6.49 1.30
C THR A 17 2.33 -6.21 0.23
N PHE A 18 1.83 -4.99 0.20
CA PHE A 18 0.85 -4.54 -0.79
C PHE A 18 1.36 -4.59 -2.24
N SER A 19 2.61 -4.20 -2.46
CA SER A 19 3.23 -4.31 -3.78
C SER A 19 3.38 -5.77 -4.20
N SER A 20 3.86 -6.62 -3.29
CA SER A 20 4.05 -8.06 -3.54
C SER A 20 2.74 -8.78 -3.84
N ILE A 21 1.65 -8.46 -3.13
CA ILE A 21 0.32 -9.02 -3.40
C ILE A 21 -0.15 -8.61 -4.80
N SER A 22 0.00 -7.34 -5.16
CA SER A 22 -0.40 -6.84 -6.48
C SER A 22 0.35 -7.56 -7.62
N ASP A 23 1.68 -7.72 -7.47
CA ASP A 23 2.52 -8.40 -8.46
C ASP A 23 2.14 -9.88 -8.62
N ARG A 24 1.91 -10.59 -7.50
CA ARG A 24 1.50 -12.00 -7.52
C ARG A 24 0.15 -12.18 -8.19
N MET A 25 -0.83 -11.30 -7.91
CA MET A 25 -2.15 -11.41 -8.51
C MET A 25 -2.11 -11.11 -10.02
N GLU A 26 -1.32 -10.13 -10.47
CA GLU A 26 -1.13 -9.86 -11.91
C GLU A 26 -0.44 -11.02 -12.62
N ALA A 27 0.54 -11.67 -11.97
CA ALA A 27 1.16 -12.87 -12.51
C ALA A 27 0.12 -14.00 -12.70
N THR A 28 -0.74 -14.24 -11.71
CA THR A 28 -1.85 -15.21 -11.82
C THR A 28 -2.79 -14.87 -12.98
N ARG A 29 -3.16 -13.59 -13.15
CA ARG A 29 -4.01 -13.15 -14.27
C ARG A 29 -3.40 -13.49 -15.62
N ARG A 30 -2.10 -13.21 -15.79
CA ARG A 30 -1.37 -13.50 -17.03
C ARG A 30 -1.34 -15.00 -17.29
N SER A 31 -1.07 -15.80 -16.26
CA SER A 31 -1.09 -17.27 -16.36
C SER A 31 -2.45 -17.79 -16.81
N LEU A 32 -3.55 -17.30 -16.21
CA LEU A 32 -4.92 -17.68 -16.59
C LEU A 32 -5.22 -17.33 -18.05
N ARG A 33 -4.83 -16.13 -18.50
CA ARG A 33 -5.05 -15.69 -19.88
C ARG A 33 -4.16 -16.44 -20.90
N SER A 34 -2.98 -16.88 -20.47
CA SER A 34 -2.03 -17.61 -21.31
C SER A 34 -2.25 -19.12 -21.32
N ALA A 35 -3.11 -19.64 -20.44
CA ALA A 35 -3.40 -21.06 -20.38
C ALA A 35 -4.02 -21.49 -21.73
N ASP A 36 -3.44 -22.54 -22.33
CA ASP A 36 -3.93 -23.05 -23.60
C ASP A 36 -5.33 -23.61 -23.40
N ALA A 37 -6.29 -22.92 -23.99
CA ALA A 37 -7.70 -23.29 -24.05
C ALA A 37 -7.94 -24.70 -24.63
N SER A 38 -7.00 -25.24 -25.40
CA SER A 38 -7.11 -26.61 -25.91
C SER A 38 -7.05 -27.69 -24.82
N CYS A 39 -6.51 -27.36 -23.63
CA CYS A 39 -6.38 -28.27 -22.49
C CYS A 39 -7.72 -28.55 -21.79
N VAL A 40 -8.70 -27.65 -21.90
CA VAL A 40 -9.96 -27.71 -21.14
C VAL A 40 -11.07 -28.49 -21.88
N GLY A 41 -10.83 -28.93 -23.12
CA GLY A 41 -11.62 -29.93 -23.85
C GLY A 41 -13.00 -29.48 -24.35
N GLU A 42 -13.63 -28.51 -23.70
CA GLU A 42 -14.96 -27.98 -24.01
C GLU A 42 -14.87 -26.47 -24.34
N SER A 43 -15.37 -26.05 -25.51
CA SER A 43 -15.27 -24.64 -25.95
C SER A 43 -15.92 -23.63 -25.00
N GLY A 44 -16.98 -24.02 -24.28
CA GLY A 44 -17.61 -23.14 -23.28
C GLY A 44 -16.73 -22.91 -22.04
N LEU A 45 -15.97 -23.92 -21.62
CA LEU A 45 -15.08 -23.80 -20.48
C LEU A 45 -13.88 -22.86 -20.77
N VAL A 46 -13.54 -22.70 -22.05
CA VAL A 46 -12.54 -21.73 -22.50
C VAL A 46 -13.02 -20.30 -22.31
N GLU A 47 -14.23 -19.99 -22.77
CA GLU A 47 -14.83 -18.67 -22.60
C GLU A 47 -14.96 -18.34 -21.11
N ASP A 48 -15.45 -19.28 -20.29
CA ASP A 48 -15.58 -19.10 -18.83
C ASP A 48 -14.24 -18.78 -18.15
N VAL A 49 -13.15 -19.44 -18.55
CA VAL A 49 -11.80 -19.19 -18.01
C VAL A 49 -11.28 -17.82 -18.44
N GLN A 50 -11.57 -17.39 -19.66
CA GLN A 50 -11.17 -16.07 -20.18
C GLN A 50 -11.95 -14.95 -19.50
N ASP A 51 -13.26 -15.10 -19.35
CA ASP A 51 -14.13 -14.17 -18.63
C ASP A 51 -13.71 -14.05 -17.17
N PHE A 52 -13.43 -15.19 -16.52
CA PHE A 52 -12.86 -15.20 -15.17
C PHE A 52 -11.53 -14.44 -15.11
N ALA A 53 -10.65 -14.61 -16.09
CA ALA A 53 -9.37 -13.90 -16.12
C ALA A 53 -9.53 -12.38 -16.27
N ASP A 54 -10.54 -11.91 -17.00
CA ASP A 54 -10.85 -10.50 -17.18
C ASP A 54 -11.50 -9.89 -15.92
N ASP A 55 -12.46 -10.57 -15.30
CA ASP A 55 -13.03 -10.18 -13.99
C ASP A 55 -11.96 -10.16 -12.89
N TRP A 56 -11.07 -11.15 -12.89
CA TRP A 56 -9.91 -11.19 -12.02
C TRP A 56 -9.00 -9.98 -12.23
N GLY A 57 -8.78 -9.57 -13.49
CA GLY A 57 -8.05 -8.36 -13.84
C GLY A 57 -8.70 -7.08 -13.33
N TYR A 58 -10.02 -6.98 -13.42
CA TYR A 58 -10.76 -5.87 -12.85
C TYR A 58 -10.61 -5.82 -11.32
N GLY A 59 -10.74 -6.96 -10.63
CA GLY A 59 -10.55 -7.08 -9.18
C GLY A 59 -9.17 -6.60 -8.72
N ILE A 60 -8.11 -7.02 -9.41
CA ILE A 60 -6.73 -6.56 -9.13
C ILE A 60 -6.60 -5.06 -9.30
N LYS A 61 -7.17 -4.50 -10.37
CA LYS A 61 -7.11 -3.06 -10.62
C LYS A 61 -7.77 -2.27 -9.49
N GLN A 62 -8.88 -2.75 -8.94
CA GLN A 62 -9.54 -2.10 -7.81
C GLN A 62 -8.73 -2.27 -6.51
N LEU A 63 -8.20 -3.47 -6.25
CA LEU A 63 -7.33 -3.73 -5.10
C LEU A 63 -6.10 -2.82 -5.11
N GLY A 64 -5.44 -2.67 -6.27
CA GLY A 64 -4.32 -1.76 -6.47
C GLY A 64 -4.68 -0.29 -6.18
N LYS A 65 -5.86 0.19 -6.59
CA LYS A 65 -6.33 1.55 -6.26
C LYS A 65 -6.52 1.74 -4.75
N HIS A 66 -7.16 0.79 -4.07
CA HIS A 66 -7.39 0.88 -2.62
C HIS A 66 -6.07 0.84 -1.85
N THR A 67 -5.17 -0.05 -2.24
CA THR A 67 -3.81 -0.12 -1.72
C THR A 67 -3.04 1.18 -1.91
N GLN A 68 -3.10 1.81 -3.09
CA GLN A 68 -2.50 3.13 -3.31
C GLN A 68 -3.10 4.21 -2.39
N GLY A 69 -4.42 4.15 -2.15
CA GLY A 69 -5.09 5.02 -1.18
C GLY A 69 -4.57 4.84 0.23
N ALA A 70 -4.40 3.59 0.68
CA ALA A 70 -3.82 3.27 1.98
C ALA A 70 -2.38 3.79 2.11
N VAL A 71 -1.54 3.61 1.08
CA VAL A 71 -0.17 4.15 1.05
C VAL A 71 -0.15 5.67 1.14
N LYS A 72 -1.05 6.37 0.43
CA LYS A 72 -1.16 7.83 0.53
C LYS A 72 -1.55 8.28 1.94
N MET A 73 -2.51 7.60 2.56
CA MET A 73 -2.94 7.92 3.92
C MET A 73 -1.82 7.68 4.93
N ILE A 74 -1.06 6.60 4.77
CA ILE A 74 0.13 6.30 5.55
C ILE A 74 1.18 7.42 5.44
N ASN A 75 1.51 7.85 4.23
CA ASN A 75 2.45 8.95 4.03
C ASN A 75 1.95 10.24 4.70
N LYS A 76 0.64 10.53 4.60
CA LYS A 76 0.04 11.69 5.25
C LYS A 76 0.15 11.63 6.78
N ILE A 77 -0.02 10.44 7.36
CA ILE A 77 0.16 10.22 8.79
C ILE A 77 1.61 10.51 9.16
N ALA A 78 2.59 9.93 8.45
CA ALA A 78 4.01 10.17 8.70
C ALA A 78 4.37 11.67 8.64
N GLU A 79 3.96 12.38 7.58
CA GLU A 79 4.15 13.83 7.45
C GLU A 79 3.58 14.63 8.63
N THR A 80 2.39 14.22 9.11
CA THR A 80 1.73 14.90 10.22
C THR A 80 2.48 14.70 11.54
N PHE A 81 3.06 13.51 11.73
CA PHE A 81 3.89 13.23 12.91
C PHE A 81 5.21 13.99 12.88
N ASP A 82 5.87 14.08 11.72
CA ASP A 82 7.10 14.86 11.57
C ASP A 82 6.87 16.35 11.86
N ASP A 83 5.76 16.92 11.37
CA ASP A 83 5.38 18.31 11.64
C ASP A 83 5.09 18.54 13.13
N LEU A 84 4.35 17.62 13.78
CA LEU A 84 4.08 17.70 15.21
C LEU A 84 5.35 17.61 16.05
N ASP A 85 6.30 16.74 15.70
CA ASP A 85 7.59 16.64 16.41
C ASP A 85 8.42 17.91 16.25
N LEU A 86 8.43 18.50 15.05
CA LEU A 86 9.12 19.76 14.79
C LEU A 86 8.52 20.92 15.60
N GLN A 87 7.19 21.06 15.61
CA GLN A 87 6.49 22.06 16.42
C GLN A 87 6.75 21.87 17.93
N LEU A 88 6.78 20.62 18.39
CA LEU A 88 7.12 20.31 19.78
C LEU A 88 8.57 20.73 20.10
N ALA A 89 9.54 20.39 19.23
CA ALA A 89 10.93 20.76 19.42
C ALA A 89 11.14 22.28 19.44
N GLU A 90 10.45 23.03 18.58
CA GLU A 90 10.47 24.49 18.56
C GLU A 90 9.87 25.10 19.83
N SER A 91 8.72 24.60 20.28
CA SER A 91 8.08 25.07 21.52
C SER A 91 8.98 24.86 22.74
N LEU A 92 9.68 23.73 22.82
CA LEU A 92 10.62 23.42 23.90
C LEU A 92 11.86 24.32 23.84
N LYS A 93 12.36 24.65 22.64
CA LYS A 93 13.47 25.62 22.48
C LYS A 93 13.04 27.02 22.93
N ALA A 94 11.86 27.48 22.52
CA ALA A 94 11.32 28.79 22.92
C ALA A 94 11.12 28.88 24.45
N ALA A 95 10.55 27.84 25.07
CA ALA A 95 10.36 27.77 26.51
C ALA A 95 11.69 27.77 27.30
N LYS A 96 12.75 27.15 26.76
CA LYS A 96 14.08 27.20 27.36
C LYS A 96 14.73 28.59 27.23
N ALA A 97 14.53 29.26 26.09
CA ALA A 97 15.06 30.61 25.87
C ALA A 97 14.42 31.65 26.82
N SER A 98 13.10 31.57 27.02
CA SER A 98 12.40 32.47 27.95
C SER A 98 12.82 32.28 29.42
N LYS A 99 13.15 31.04 29.81
CA LYS A 99 13.68 30.71 31.15
C LYS A 99 15.11 31.21 31.40
N LYS A 100 15.89 31.51 30.37
CA LYS A 100 17.29 31.96 30.48
C LYS A 100 17.43 33.48 30.51
N GLY A 101 16.40 34.22 30.13
CA GLY A 101 16.36 35.68 30.10
C GLY A 101 15.72 36.34 31.33
N LYS A 102 15.43 35.56 32.38
CA LYS A 102 14.87 36.01 33.66
C LYS A 102 15.80 35.56 34.78
#